data_AF-A0AA37M7Z0-F1
#
_entry.id   AF-A0AA37M7Z0-F1
#
_cell.length_a   1.000
_cell.length_b   1.000
_cell.length_c   1.000
_cell.angle_alpha   90.00
_cell.angle_beta   90.00
_cell.angle_gamma   90.00
#
_symmetry.space_group_name_H-M   'P 1'
#
loop_
_entity.id
_entity.type
_entity.pdbx_description
1 polymer ?
#
loop_
_entity_poly.entity_id
_entity_poly.type
_entity_poly.pdbx_seq_one_letter_code
_entity_poly.pdbx_strand_id
1 'polypeptide(L)'
;MFRSAAQCAGANALGIVMTDMGDHGANGLLEMRRAGALTIAQDEESCVVFGMPKEAIERGAAAKVVALDRLHLEIQRFSAAQPLGRTAGSCGRTARAVSTCAART
;
A
#
# COMPACT_ATOMS: atom_id res chain seq x y z
N MET A 1 4.60 -0.12 8.75
CA MET A 1 4.23 1.08 7.96
C MET A 1 3.04 0.82 7.03
N PHE A 2 3.12 -0.13 6.09
CA PHE A 2 2.03 -0.34 5.11
C PHE A 2 0.68 -0.73 5.72
N ARG A 3 0.66 -1.53 6.79
CA ARG A 3 -0.57 -1.90 7.50
C ARG A 3 -1.38 -0.69 7.98
N SER A 4 -0.73 0.30 8.61
CA SER A 4 -1.42 1.50 9.09
C SER A 4 -1.91 2.36 7.92
N ALA A 5 -1.17 2.42 6.82
CA ALA A 5 -1.63 3.10 5.60
C ALA A 5 -2.86 2.40 4.99
N ALA A 6 -2.87 1.07 4.93
CA ALA A 6 -4.02 0.29 4.47
C ALA A 6 -5.26 0.54 5.34
N GLN A 7 -5.10 0.61 6.67
CA GLN A 7 -6.21 0.83 7.59
C GLN A 7 -6.74 2.27 7.60
N CYS A 8 -5.85 3.26 7.53
CA CYS A 8 -6.24 4.68 7.67
C CYS A 8 -6.58 5.36 6.35
N ALA A 9 -5.94 4.97 5.24
CA ALA A 9 -6.11 5.61 3.94
C ALA A 9 -6.78 4.69 2.91
N GLY A 10 -6.69 3.36 3.05
CA GLY A 10 -7.32 2.40 2.15
C GLY A 10 -7.04 2.70 0.68
N ALA A 11 -8.09 2.85 -0.13
CA ALA A 11 -7.99 3.18 -1.56
C ALA A 11 -7.37 4.55 -1.87
N ASN A 12 -7.26 5.45 -0.88
CA ASN A 12 -6.58 6.73 -1.03
C ASN A 12 -5.07 6.65 -0.76
N ALA A 13 -4.52 5.45 -0.55
CA ALA A 13 -3.09 5.23 -0.41
C ALA A 13 -2.44 4.77 -1.72
N LEU A 14 -1.16 5.12 -1.88
CA LEU A 14 -0.25 4.59 -2.89
C LEU A 14 0.88 3.86 -2.17
N GLY A 15 1.03 2.56 -2.44
CA GLY A 15 2.13 1.75 -1.93
C GLY A 15 3.16 1.52 -3.03
N ILE A 16 4.43 1.85 -2.76
CA ILE A 16 5.53 1.59 -3.69
C ILE A 16 6.59 0.78 -2.93
N VAL A 17 7.01 -0.33 -3.53
CA VAL A 17 8.16 -1.12 -3.08
C VAL A 17 9.28 -0.97 -4.11
N MET A 18 10.43 -0.51 -3.63
CA MET A 18 11.65 -0.30 -4.41
C MET A 18 12.69 -1.38 -4.10
N THR A 19 13.83 -1.31 -4.79
CA THR A 19 15.01 -2.15 -4.57
C THR A 19 15.33 -2.25 -3.08
N ASP A 20 15.29 -3.48 -2.57
CA ASP A 20 15.56 -3.78 -1.16
C ASP A 20 15.74 -5.31 -1.00
N MET A 21 16.36 -5.70 0.10
CA MET A 21 16.44 -7.09 0.56
C MET A 21 15.26 -7.44 1.47
N GLY A 22 14.83 -8.70 1.41
CA GLY A 22 13.82 -9.27 2.30
C GLY A 22 12.39 -9.15 1.78
N ASP A 23 11.43 -9.57 2.61
CA ASP A 23 10.02 -9.77 2.23
C ASP A 23 9.03 -8.95 3.07
N HIS A 24 9.53 -8.21 4.07
CA HIS A 24 8.71 -7.59 5.11
C HIS A 24 7.74 -6.55 4.52
N GLY A 25 8.20 -5.82 3.49
CA GLY A 25 7.36 -4.86 2.76
C GLY A 25 6.34 -5.51 1.83
N ALA A 26 6.59 -6.72 1.32
CA ALA A 26 5.69 -7.39 0.37
C ALA A 26 4.35 -7.76 1.00
N ASN A 27 4.35 -8.25 2.24
CA ASN A 27 3.12 -8.55 2.99
C ASN A 27 2.30 -7.29 3.25
N GLY A 28 2.97 -6.21 3.66
CA GLY A 28 2.30 -4.93 3.89
C GLY A 28 1.71 -4.34 2.61
N LEU A 29 2.42 -4.48 1.48
CA LEU A 29 1.91 -4.06 0.18
C LEU A 29 0.69 -4.88 -0.25
N LEU A 30 0.66 -6.18 0.08
CA LEU A 30 -0.50 -7.04 -0.18
C LEU A 30 -1.73 -6.59 0.63
N GLU A 31 -1.54 -6.24 1.91
CA GLU A 31 -2.60 -5.66 2.74
C GLU A 31 -3.14 -4.35 2.12
N MET A 32 -2.26 -3.48 1.62
CA MET A 32 -2.66 -2.26 0.90
C MET A 32 -3.47 -2.57 -0.37
N ARG A 33 -3.01 -3.52 -1.21
CA ARG A 33 -3.72 -3.92 -2.43
C ARG A 33 -5.12 -4.45 -2.10
N ARG A 34 -5.25 -5.27 -1.06
CA ARG A 34 -6.54 -5.78 -0.57
C ARG A 34 -7.46 -4.68 -0.04
N ALA A 35 -6.90 -3.62 0.54
CA ALA A 35 -7.63 -2.44 0.97
C ALA A 35 -8.01 -1.48 -0.19
N GLY A 36 -7.69 -1.84 -1.45
CA GLY A 36 -8.02 -1.07 -2.64
C GLY A 36 -7.00 0.02 -2.99
N ALA A 37 -5.85 0.06 -2.32
CA ALA A 37 -4.77 0.99 -2.64
C ALA A 37 -4.13 0.64 -3.98
N LEU A 38 -3.62 1.66 -4.70
CA LEU A 38 -2.74 1.42 -5.83
C LEU A 38 -1.38 0.95 -5.31
N THR A 39 -0.89 -0.19 -5.81
CA THR A 39 0.38 -0.77 -5.39
C THR A 39 1.32 -0.98 -6.57
N ILE A 40 2.58 -0.57 -6.40
CA ILE A 40 3.58 -0.57 -7.47
C ILE A 40 4.86 -1.21 -6.94
N ALA A 41 5.47 -2.07 -7.76
CA ALA A 41 6.82 -2.58 -7.55
C ALA A 41 7.77 -1.96 -8.58
N GLN A 42 9.02 -1.74 -8.17
CA GLN A 42 10.09 -1.39 -9.10
C GLN A 42 10.42 -2.58 -10.01
N ASP A 43 10.76 -2.32 -11.27
CA ASP A 43 11.21 -3.35 -12.21
C ASP A 43 12.61 -3.88 -11.88
N GLU A 44 12.92 -5.06 -12.39
CA GLU A 44 14.21 -5.72 -12.15
C GLU A 44 15.39 -4.95 -12.75
N GLU A 45 15.20 -4.35 -13.92
CA GLU A 45 16.28 -3.71 -14.68
C GLU A 45 16.80 -2.43 -14.00
N SER A 46 15.95 -1.70 -13.27
CA SER A 46 16.39 -0.54 -12.49
C SER A 46 16.74 -0.85 -11.03
N CYS A 47 16.55 -2.09 -10.57
CA CYS A 47 16.88 -2.50 -9.20
C CYS A 47 18.36 -2.81 -9.04
N VAL A 48 18.93 -2.43 -7.90
CA VAL A 48 20.26 -2.91 -7.49
C VAL A 48 20.14 -4.31 -6.87
N VAL A 49 19.09 -4.54 -6.07
CA VAL A 49 18.77 -5.83 -5.46
C VAL A 49 17.28 -6.11 -5.65
N PHE A 50 16.97 -7.08 -6.52
CA PHE A 50 15.61 -7.48 -6.85
C PHE A 50 15.04 -8.53 -5.87
N GLY A 51 15.08 -8.20 -4.57
CA GLY A 51 14.54 -9.05 -3.50
C GLY A 51 13.08 -8.74 -3.20
N MET A 52 12.83 -7.65 -2.49
CA MET A 52 11.48 -7.27 -2.07
C MET A 52 10.50 -6.99 -3.23
N PRO A 53 10.91 -6.35 -4.34
CA PRO A 53 10.03 -6.18 -5.50
C PRO A 53 9.59 -7.52 -6.11
N LYS A 54 10.50 -8.51 -6.18
CA LYS A 54 10.20 -9.86 -6.66
C LYS A 54 9.16 -10.55 -5.77
N GLU A 55 9.38 -10.55 -4.46
CA GLU A 55 8.41 -11.09 -3.49
C GLU A 55 7.04 -10.42 -3.60
N ALA A 56 7.00 -9.10 -3.81
CA ALA A 56 5.75 -8.36 -3.99
C ALA A 56 5.01 -8.76 -5.28
N ILE A 57 5.74 -9.07 -6.35
CA ILE A 57 5.15 -9.55 -7.62
C ILE A 57 4.62 -10.97 -7.44
N GLU A 58 5.44 -11.89 -6.90
CA GLU A 58 5.08 -13.31 -6.70
C GLU A 58 3.86 -13.48 -5.79
N ARG A 59 3.74 -12.66 -4.74
CA ARG A 59 2.59 -12.67 -3.81
C ARG A 59 1.34 -12.00 -4.39
N GLY A 60 1.40 -11.45 -5.61
CA GLY A 60 0.33 -10.66 -6.19
C GLY A 60 0.05 -9.37 -5.40
N ALA A 61 1.06 -8.82 -4.73
CA ALA A 61 0.96 -7.55 -4.00
C ALA A 61 1.10 -6.33 -4.92
N ALA A 62 1.83 -6.44 -6.02
CA ALA A 62 2.05 -5.36 -6.98
C ALA A 62 0.98 -5.32 -8.09
N ALA A 63 0.24 -4.23 -8.20
CA ALA A 63 -0.71 -4.02 -9.29
C ALA A 63 -0.02 -3.56 -10.59
N LYS A 64 1.10 -2.85 -10.47
CA LYS A 64 1.97 -2.44 -11.59
C LYS A 64 3.44 -2.71 -11.25
N VAL A 65 4.22 -2.93 -12.30
CA VAL A 65 5.69 -2.97 -12.25
C VAL A 65 6.22 -1.85 -13.13
N VAL A 66 7.08 -1.00 -12.59
CA VAL A 66 7.48 0.25 -13.24
C VAL A 66 8.96 0.54 -13.00
N ALA A 67 9.65 1.02 -14.04
CA ALA A 67 11.03 1.49 -13.93
C ALA A 67 11.19 2.65 -12.94
N LEU A 68 12.34 2.72 -12.25
CA LEU A 68 12.65 3.79 -11.29
C LEU A 68 12.40 5.18 -11.88
N ASP A 69 12.86 5.41 -13.10
CA ASP A 69 12.72 6.67 -13.83
C ASP A 69 11.28 7.01 -14.19
N ARG A 70 10.32 6.08 -14.02
CA ARG A 70 8.89 6.31 -14.27
C ARG A 70 8.04 6.33 -13.02
N LEU A 71 8.60 5.98 -11.85
CA LEU A 71 7.85 6.00 -10.59
C LEU A 71 7.31 7.40 -10.25
N HIS A 72 8.08 8.45 -10.56
CA HIS A 72 7.65 9.84 -10.34
C HIS A 72 6.37 10.18 -11.13
N LEU A 73 6.21 9.64 -12.34
CA LEU A 73 5.00 9.85 -13.15
C LEU A 73 3.78 9.19 -12.52
N GLU A 74 3.95 7.99 -11.93
CA GLU A 74 2.86 7.32 -11.22
C GLU A 74 2.43 8.09 -9.97
N ILE A 75 3.38 8.67 -9.22
CA ILE A 75 3.08 9.54 -8.08
C ILE A 75 2.30 10.79 -8.54
N GLN A 76 2.75 11.44 -9.62
CA GLN A 76 2.06 12.61 -10.17
C GLN A 76 0.64 12.26 -10.64
N ARG A 77 0.46 11.13 -11.34
CA ARG A 77 -0.85 10.64 -11.78
C ARG A 77 -1.77 10.37 -10.59
N PHE A 78 -1.25 9.72 -9.56
CA PHE A 78 -2.01 9.44 -8.35
C PHE A 78 -2.43 10.72 -7.62
N SER A 79 -1.53 11.70 -7.51
CA SER A 79 -1.83 13.00 -6.92
C SER A 79 -2.83 13.79 -7.75
N ALA A 80 -2.71 13.78 -9.08
CA ALA A 80 -3.62 14.50 -9.98
C ALA A 80 -5.03 13.89 -9.97
N ALA A 81 -5.14 12.57 -9.78
CA ALA A 81 -6.41 11.86 -9.65
C ALA A 81 -7.12 12.10 -8.32
N GLN A 82 -6.45 12.71 -7.32
CA GLN A 82 -7.06 13.08 -6.05
C GLN A 82 -7.41 14.58 -6.03
N PRO A 83 -8.70 14.96 -6.08
CA PRO A 83 -9.07 16.34 -5.79
C PRO A 83 -8.68 16.66 -4.34
N LEU A 84 -7.87 17.72 -4.17
CA LEU A 84 -7.53 18.32 -2.88
C LEU A 84 -8.85 18.66 -2.15
N GLY A 85 -9.30 17.77 -1.27
CA GLY A 85 -10.63 17.87 -0.65
C GLY A 85 -11.31 16.54 -0.30
N ARG A 86 -10.85 15.39 -0.83
CA ARG A 86 -11.20 14.09 -0.25
C ARG A 86 -10.47 13.94 1.07
N THR A 87 -11.09 14.40 2.15
CA THR A 87 -10.70 13.96 3.50
C THR A 87 -10.58 12.45 3.45
N ALA A 88 -9.42 11.92 3.82
CA ALA A 88 -9.26 10.50 4.09
C ALA A 88 -10.44 10.12 4.99
N GLY A 89 -11.39 9.36 4.44
CA GLY A 89 -12.70 9.16 5.03
C GLY A 89 -12.49 8.70 6.47
N SER A 90 -12.85 9.58 7.40
CA SER A 90 -12.85 9.32 8.83
C SER A 90 -11.75 8.36 9.31
N CYS A 91 -10.52 8.86 9.49
CA CYS A 91 -9.78 8.45 10.69
C CYS A 91 -10.49 9.02 11.93
N GLY A 92 -11.78 8.73 12.06
CA GLY A 92 -12.64 9.13 13.14
C GLY A 92 -12.80 7.94 14.04
N ARG A 93 -12.25 8.00 15.25
CA ARG A 93 -12.93 7.56 16.48
C ARG A 93 -13.83 6.31 16.37
N THR A 94 -13.34 5.23 15.77
CA THR A 94 -13.88 3.88 15.96
C THR A 94 -12.80 2.94 16.46
N ALA A 95 -12.00 3.41 17.43
CA ALA A 95 -11.54 2.55 18.51
C ALA A 95 -12.72 2.26 19.46
N ARG A 96 -13.79 1.63 18.94
CA ARG A 96 -14.82 1.00 19.77
C ARG A 96 -15.31 -0.26 19.08
N ALA A 97 -14.47 -1.29 19.17
CA ALA A 97 -14.89 -2.68 19.17
C ALA A 97 -14.01 -3.47 20.15
N VAL A 98 -13.89 -2.95 21.38
CA VAL A 98 -13.95 -3.82 22.57
C VAL A 98 -15.44 -3.90 22.90
N SER A 99 -16.19 -4.77 22.21
CA SER A 99 -17.61 -5.00 22.51
C SER A 99 -18.00 -6.48 22.49
N THR A 100 -17.03 -7.36 22.77
CA THR A 100 -17.33 -8.76 23.14
C THR A 100 -16.78 -9.07 24.53
N CYS A 101 -17.16 -8.24 25.52
CA CYS A 101 -17.48 -8.79 26.83
C CYS A 101 -19.01 -8.76 26.91
N ALA A 102 -19.58 -9.88 26.45
CA ALA A 102 -21.01 -10.12 26.45
C ALA A 102 -21.57 -9.89 27.85
N ALA A 103 -22.71 -9.20 27.91
CA ALA A 103 -23.69 -9.46 28.93
C ALA A 103 -23.97 -10.98 28.95
N ARG A 104 -23.47 -11.66 29.98
CA ARG A 104 -24.09 -12.87 30.50
C ARG A 104 -24.76 -12.45 31.80
N THR A 105 -26.09 -12.60 31.79
CA THR A 105 -26.96 -12.81 32.95
C THR A 105 -26.28 -13.57 34.08
#